data_AF-A0A059B536-F1
#
_entry.id   AF-A0A059B536-F1
#
_cell.length_a   1.000
_cell.length_b   1.000
_cell.length_c   1.000
_cell.angle_alpha   90.00
_cell.angle_beta   90.00
_cell.angle_gamma   90.00
#
_symmetry.space_group_name_H-M   'P 1'
#
loop_
_entity.id
_entity.type
_entity.pdbx_description
1 polymer ?
#
loop_
_entity_poly.entity_id
_entity_poly.type
_entity_poly.pdbx_seq_one_letter_code
_entity_poly.pdbx_strand_id
1 'polypeptide(L)'
;MFVISVYRACWNVTFKKHLKLKLKRKVYCDGFLSLCATTGKVMPYDGSEQLLECRILKNDEVIYSGESLMFNAYLVVVGEHEGGQKPPR
;
A
#
# COMPACT_ATOMS: atom_id res chain seq x y z
N MET A 1 -12.04 -16.56 -22.59
CA MET A 1 -11.61 -16.40 -21.19
C MET A 1 -10.58 -15.28 -21.17
N PHE A 2 -11.01 -14.04 -20.91
CA PHE A 2 -10.08 -12.92 -20.86
C PHE A 2 -9.37 -12.98 -19.52
N VAL A 3 -8.10 -13.39 -19.51
CA VAL A 3 -7.21 -13.12 -18.40
C VAL A 3 -7.05 -11.61 -18.37
N ILE A 4 -7.86 -10.94 -17.53
CA ILE A 4 -7.59 -9.56 -17.17
C ILE A 4 -6.23 -9.63 -16.51
N SER A 5 -5.17 -9.30 -17.24
CA SER A 5 -3.89 -8.95 -16.65
C SER A 5 -4.17 -7.66 -15.89
N VAL A 6 -4.73 -7.81 -14.69
CA VAL A 6 -4.88 -6.73 -13.72
C VAL A 6 -3.44 -6.37 -13.43
N TYR A 7 -2.96 -5.27 -14.01
CA TYR A 7 -1.68 -4.70 -13.64
C TYR A 7 -1.72 -4.46 -12.13
N ARG A 8 -1.17 -5.41 -11.38
CA ARG A 8 -1.01 -5.34 -9.95
C ARG A 8 0.35 -4.73 -9.73
N ALA A 9 0.33 -3.45 -9.38
CA ALA A 9 1.50 -2.79 -8.86
C ALA A 9 1.58 -3.14 -7.36
N CYS A 10 2.75 -3.62 -6.94
CA CYS A 10 3.04 -4.00 -5.56
C CYS A 10 4.16 -3.09 -5.06
N TRP A 11 3.99 -2.47 -3.91
CA TRP A 11 5.05 -1.71 -3.25
C TRP A 11 5.35 -2.32 -1.90
N ASN A 12 6.62 -2.34 -1.54
CA ASN A 12 7.01 -2.56 -0.14
C ASN A 12 6.46 -1.41 0.67
N VAL A 13 5.82 -1.69 1.80
CA VAL A 13 5.28 -0.65 2.67
C VAL A 13 5.60 -0.92 4.11
N THR A 14 5.69 0.17 4.86
CA THR A 14 5.88 0.11 6.30
C THR A 14 4.69 0.75 6.97
N PHE A 15 3.93 -0.01 7.73
CA PHE A 15 2.74 0.49 8.40
C PHE A 15 2.94 0.71 9.89
N LYS A 16 2.30 1.77 10.40
CA LYS A 16 2.23 2.11 11.82
C LYS A 16 0.78 2.00 12.29
N LYS A 17 0.53 1.13 13.26
CA LYS A 17 -0.79 1.05 13.90
C LYS A 17 -0.94 2.19 14.91
N HIS A 18 -2.05 2.94 14.86
CA HIS A 18 -2.32 4.04 15.79
C HIS A 18 -2.21 3.62 17.26
N LEU A 19 -2.57 2.39 17.59
CA LEU A 19 -2.49 1.84 18.95
C LEU A 19 -1.06 1.72 19.48
N LYS A 20 -0.05 1.49 18.62
CA LYS A 20 1.35 1.34 19.02
C LYS A 20 2.08 2.68 19.19
N LEU A 21 1.48 3.80 18.76
CA LEU A 21 2.03 5.14 18.97
C LEU A 21 2.09 5.53 20.47
N LYS A 22 1.30 4.85 21.31
CA LYS A 22 1.26 5.04 22.77
C LYS A 22 2.40 4.32 23.52
N LEU A 23 3.07 3.35 22.88
CA LEU A 23 4.26 2.69 23.43
C LEU A 23 5.52 3.44 22.95
N LYS A 24 6.48 3.71 23.84
CA LYS A 24 7.74 4.45 23.55
C LYS A 24 8.67 3.84 22.47
N ARG A 25 8.23 2.83 21.71
CA ARG A 25 8.98 2.20 20.61
C ARG A 25 8.15 2.26 19.33
N LYS A 26 8.67 2.92 18.29
CA LYS A 26 8.09 2.89 16.94
C LYS A 26 8.26 1.48 16.38
N VAL A 27 7.24 0.65 16.52
CA VAL A 27 7.19 -0.66 15.85
C VAL A 27 6.68 -0.41 14.45
N TYR A 28 7.62 -0.29 13.52
CA TYR A 28 7.39 -0.39 12.10
C TYR A 28 7.20 -1.87 11.79
N CYS A 29 6.11 -2.18 11.09
CA CYS A 29 5.90 -3.51 10.54
C CYS A 29 5.98 -3.40 9.03
N ASP A 30 6.77 -4.27 8.43
CA ASP A 30 6.90 -4.37 6.99
C ASP A 30 5.73 -5.18 6.42
N GLY A 31 5.37 -4.88 5.19
CA GLY A 31 4.35 -5.56 4.41
C GLY A 31 4.35 -5.03 2.97
N PHE A 32 3.25 -5.24 2.26
CA PHE A 32 3.14 -4.82 0.87
C PHE A 32 1.80 -4.16 0.58
N LEU A 33 1.78 -3.22 -0.36
CA LEU A 33 0.58 -2.55 -0.84
C LEU A 33 0.30 -3.02 -2.25
N SER A 34 -0.88 -3.60 -2.48
CA SER A 34 -1.35 -3.92 -3.82
C SER A 34 -2.29 -2.84 -4.32
N LEU A 35 -2.04 -2.33 -5.54
CA LEU A 35 -2.98 -1.50 -6.28
C LEU A 35 -3.65 -2.31 -7.37
N CYS A 36 -4.98 -2.28 -7.38
CA CYS A 36 -5.80 -2.79 -8.45
C CYS A 36 -6.10 -1.65 -9.44
N ALA A 37 -5.28 -1.53 -10.50
CA ALA A 37 -5.39 -0.45 -11.47
C ALA A 37 -6.77 -0.38 -12.18
N THR A 38 -7.49 -1.50 -12.28
CA THR A 38 -8.82 -1.56 -12.89
C THR A 38 -9.92 -0.94 -12.03
N THR A 39 -9.75 -0.92 -10.71
CA THR A 39 -10.76 -0.41 -9.76
C THR A 39 -10.27 0.77 -8.93
N GLY A 40 -8.99 1.14 -9.05
CA GLY A 40 -8.34 2.13 -8.19
C GLY A 40 -8.25 1.69 -6.72
N LYS A 41 -8.43 0.40 -6.42
CA LYS A 41 -8.41 -0.12 -5.05
C LYS A 41 -7.00 -0.33 -4.56
N VAL A 42 -6.69 0.21 -3.39
CA VAL A 42 -5.44 0.01 -2.67
C VAL A 42 -5.68 -0.88 -1.46
N MET A 43 -4.83 -1.88 -1.33
CA MET A 43 -4.97 -3.00 -0.40
C MET A 43 -3.62 -3.23 0.30
N PRO A 44 -3.38 -2.61 1.47
CA PRO A 44 -2.23 -2.91 2.29
C PRO A 44 -2.36 -4.27 2.98
N TYR A 45 -1.30 -5.05 2.92
CA TYR A 45 -1.13 -6.34 3.58
C TYR A 45 -0.01 -6.24 4.61
N ASP A 46 -0.16 -6.95 5.73
CA ASP A 46 0.92 -7.10 6.69
C ASP A 46 1.95 -8.17 6.26
N GLY A 47 3.03 -8.31 7.03
CA GLY A 47 4.05 -9.34 6.80
C GLY A 47 3.56 -10.79 6.97
N SER A 48 2.29 -11.00 7.35
CA SER A 48 1.63 -12.31 7.35
C SER A 48 0.61 -12.44 6.21
N GLU A 49 0.70 -11.58 5.20
CA GLU A 49 -0.20 -11.51 4.04
C GLU A 49 -1.67 -11.23 4.42
N GLN A 50 -1.92 -10.69 5.61
CA GLN A 50 -3.26 -10.34 6.05
C GLN A 50 -3.63 -8.95 5.52
N LEU A 51 -4.77 -8.86 4.82
CA LEU A 51 -5.32 -7.58 4.37
C LEU A 51 -5.68 -6.72 5.58
N LEU A 52 -5.02 -5.57 5.71
CA LEU A 52 -5.28 -4.63 6.81
C LEU A 52 -6.55 -3.84 6.57
N GLU A 53 -6.67 -3.22 5.39
CA GLU A 53 -7.83 -2.43 4.99
C GLU A 53 -7.87 -2.36 3.46
N CYS A 54 -9.02 -2.02 2.88
CA CYS A 54 -9.16 -1.77 1.45
C CYS A 54 -9.75 -0.38 1.27
N ARG A 55 -9.08 0.46 0.49
CA ARG A 55 -9.56 1.82 0.17
C ARG A 55 -9.60 2.00 -1.35
N ILE A 56 -10.62 2.69 -1.84
CA ILE A 56 -10.65 3.12 -3.24
C ILE A 56 -10.01 4.50 -3.29
N LEU A 57 -9.02 4.67 -4.15
CA LEU A 57 -8.42 5.98 -4.44
C LEU A 57 -9.47 6.89 -5.05
N LYS A 58 -9.46 8.17 -4.68
CA LYS A 58 -10.30 9.15 -5.38
C LYS A 58 -9.77 9.35 -6.80
N ASN A 59 -10.64 9.79 -7.71
CA ASN A 59 -10.19 10.21 -9.04
C ASN A 59 -9.06 11.25 -8.86
N ASP A 60 -7.93 11.01 -9.54
CA ASP A 60 -6.68 11.77 -9.48
C ASP A 60 -5.77 11.56 -8.25
N GLU A 61 -6.10 10.66 -7.32
CA GLU A 61 -5.19 10.30 -6.23
C GLU A 61 -4.08 9.39 -6.77
N VAL A 62 -2.88 9.93 -6.94
CA VAL A 62 -1.68 9.19 -7.38
C VAL A 62 -0.91 8.72 -6.16
N ILE A 63 -0.44 7.46 -6.18
CA ILE A 63 0.47 6.95 -5.15
C ILE A 63 1.91 7.15 -5.61
N TYR A 64 2.69 7.89 -4.84
CA TYR A 64 4.13 7.99 -5.03
C TYR A 64 4.90 7.17 -3.98
N SER A 65 6.07 6.66 -4.41
CA SER A 65 7.04 6.09 -3.48
C SER A 65 7.52 7.18 -2.51
N GLY A 66 7.58 6.86 -1.22
CA GLY A 66 7.92 7.80 -0.14
C GLY A 66 6.72 8.52 0.47
N GLU A 67 5.52 8.43 -0.10
CA GLU A 67 4.33 9.02 0.49
C GLU A 67 3.67 8.15 1.56
N SER A 68 2.87 8.77 2.42
CA SER A 68 2.11 8.05 3.45
C SER A 68 0.62 8.07 3.16
N LEU A 69 0.03 6.89 3.08
CA LEU A 69 -1.40 6.66 2.99
C LEU A 69 -1.99 6.51 4.38
N MET A 70 -2.95 7.38 4.69
CA MET A 70 -3.70 7.31 5.93
C MET A 70 -4.92 6.41 5.77
N PHE A 71 -4.95 5.36 6.58
CA PHE A 71 -6.04 4.42 6.78
C PHE A 71 -6.67 4.66 8.16
N ASN A 72 -7.82 4.05 8.46
CA ASN A 72 -8.57 4.36 9.68
C ASN A 72 -7.75 4.06 10.95
N ALA A 73 -7.05 2.92 10.94
CA ALA A 73 -6.25 2.46 12.08
C ALA A 73 -4.74 2.42 11.81
N TYR A 74 -4.32 2.65 10.57
CA TYR A 74 -2.95 2.45 10.10
C TYR A 74 -2.45 3.66 9.30
N LEU A 75 -1.19 4.01 9.48
CA LEU A 75 -0.47 4.90 8.58
C LEU A 75 0.48 4.03 7.76
N VAL A 76 0.23 3.90 6.46
CA VAL A 76 1.02 3.07 5.54
C VAL A 76 1.98 3.97 4.80
N VAL A 77 3.28 3.81 5.01
CA VAL A 77 4.31 4.52 4.24
C VAL A 77 4.67 3.67 3.03
N VAL A 78 4.46 4.22 1.84
CA VAL A 78 4.75 3.57 0.57
C VAL A 78 6.25 3.62 0.34
N GLY A 79 6.88 2.46 0.21
CA GLY A 79 8.29 2.29 -0.09
C GLY A 79 8.53 2.10 -1.58
N GLU A 80 9.51 1.27 -1.91
CA GLU A 80 9.91 1.01 -3.29
C GLU A 80 8.94 0.05 -4.00
N HIS A 81 8.76 0.26 -5.30
CA HIS A 81 7.92 -0.59 -6.15
C HIS A 81 8.61 -1.93 -6.41
N GLU A 82 7.91 -3.04 -6.16
CA GLU A 82 8.44 -4.41 -6.19
C GLU A 82 8.61 -4.98 -7.61
N GLY A 83 8.31 -4.22 -8.66
CA GLY A 83 8.63 -4.59 -10.04
C GLY A 83 9.19 -3.38 -10.76
N GLY A 84 10.43 -3.44 -11.25
CA GLY A 84 11.18 -2.30 -11.82
C GLY A 84 10.60 -1.68 -13.11
N GLN A 85 9.32 -1.33 -13.16
CA GLN A 85 8.73 -0.51 -14.20
C GLN A 85 8.89 0.95 -13.82
N LYS A 86 10.02 1.49 -14.28
CA LYS A 86 10.23 2.94 -14.43
C LYS A 86 9.02 3.52 -15.18
N PRO A 87 8.45 4.66 -14.75
CA PRO A 87 7.42 5.32 -15.55
C PRO A 87 8.01 5.61 -16.95
N PRO A 88 7.25 5.43 -18.04
CA PRO A 88 7.69 5.96 -19.33
C PRO A 88 7.86 7.48 -19.18
N ARG A 89 9.01 7.99 -19.60
CA ARG A 89 9.30 9.43 -19.64
C ARG A 89 8.38 10.14 -20.62
#